data_AF-A0A660RHK4-F1
#
_entry.id   AF-A0A660RHK4-F1
#
_cell.length_a   1.000
_cell.length_b   1.000
_cell.length_c   1.000
_cell.angle_alpha   90.00
_cell.angle_beta   90.00
_cell.angle_gamma   90.00
#
_symmetry.space_group_name_H-M   'P 1'
#
loop_
_entity.id
_entity.type
_entity.pdbx_description
1 polymer ?
#
loop_
_entity_poly.entity_id
_entity_poly.type
_entity_poly.pdbx_seq_one_letter_code
_entity_poly.pdbx_strand_id
1 'polypeptide(L)'
;EILDQMAGLSPDDPKCVELGKEVLKILIEEMPIAPAVDCKKFSPYDTYYWTGFPNAKNPYWSPLFWCGGFKWILPHLKPTGRK
;
A
#
# COMPACT_ATOMS: atom_id res chain seq x y z
N GLU A 1 -23.43 5.81 7.50
CA GLU A 1 -23.33 6.73 8.64
C GLU A 1 -21.95 6.77 9.30
N ILE A 2 -21.46 5.70 9.96
CA ILE A 2 -20.11 5.72 10.60
C ILE A 2 -19.00 6.00 9.57
N LEU A 3 -19.07 5.37 8.40
CA LEU A 3 -18.12 5.60 7.30
C LEU A 3 -18.17 7.03 6.77
N ASP A 4 -19.36 7.64 6.70
CA ASP A 4 -19.54 9.02 6.25
C ASP A 4 -18.94 10.01 7.26
N GLN A 5 -19.10 9.74 8.55
CA GLN A 5 -18.47 10.51 9.61
C GLN A 5 -16.95 10.40 9.55
N MET A 6 -16.41 9.20 9.34
CA MET A 6 -14.95 9.00 9.17
C MET A 6 -14.42 9.72 7.93
N ALA A 7 -15.15 9.70 6.81
CA ALA A 7 -14.72 10.35 5.57
C ALA A 7 -14.62 11.89 5.69
N GLY A 8 -15.35 12.49 6.64
CA GLY A 8 -15.28 13.92 6.92
C GLY A 8 -14.15 14.35 7.86
N LEU A 9 -13.40 13.42 8.43
CA LEU A 9 -12.33 13.70 9.39
C LEU A 9 -10.95 13.72 8.71
N SER A 10 -10.01 14.44 9.32
CA SER A 10 -8.60 14.31 8.95
C SER A 10 -8.09 12.89 9.26
N PRO A 11 -7.23 12.28 8.43
CA PRO A 11 -6.62 10.98 8.73
C PRO A 11 -5.90 10.93 10.09
N ASP A 12 -5.37 12.08 10.55
CA ASP A 12 -4.65 12.20 11.82
C ASP A 12 -5.56 12.51 13.03
N ASP A 13 -6.86 12.67 12.80
CA ASP A 13 -7.81 12.93 13.89
C ASP A 13 -7.94 11.68 14.78
N PRO A 14 -7.72 11.78 16.11
CA PRO A 14 -7.90 10.65 17.03
C PRO A 14 -9.28 10.00 16.95
N LYS A 15 -10.31 10.75 16.56
CA LYS A 15 -11.68 10.24 16.37
C LYS A 15 -11.78 9.23 15.23
N CYS A 16 -10.89 9.27 14.23
CA CYS A 16 -10.81 8.24 13.18
C CYS A 16 -10.51 6.86 13.77
N VAL A 17 -9.66 6.80 14.80
CA VAL A 17 -9.32 5.54 15.47
C VAL A 17 -10.52 5.00 16.24
N GLU A 18 -11.25 5.86 16.95
CA GLU A 18 -12.43 5.46 17.71
C GLU A 18 -13.56 4.96 16.79
N LEU A 19 -13.87 5.71 15.72
CA LEU A 19 -14.86 5.27 14.74
C LEU A 19 -14.42 3.99 14.00
N GLY A 20 -13.12 3.85 13.72
CA GLY A 20 -12.56 2.64 13.12
C GLY A 20 -12.77 1.38 13.98
N LYS A 21 -12.67 1.51 15.31
CA LYS A 21 -13.00 0.41 16.24
C LYS A 21 -14.47 0.02 16.15
N GLU A 22 -15.39 0.99 16.06
CA GLU A 22 -16.82 0.69 15.90
C GLU A 22 -17.11 -0.03 14.57
N VAL A 23 -16.45 0.36 13.49
CA VAL A 23 -16.54 -0.38 12.20
C VAL A 23 -16.04 -1.82 12.37
N LEU A 24 -14.92 -2.04 13.06
CA LEU A 24 -14.38 -3.39 13.28
C LEU A 24 -15.33 -4.26 14.11
N LYS A 25 -16.01 -3.72 15.13
CA LYS A 25 -17.01 -4.46 15.92
C LYS A 25 -18.15 -4.97 15.02
N ILE A 26 -18.69 -4.11 14.15
CA ILE A 26 -19.74 -4.48 13.20
C ILE A 26 -19.25 -5.55 12.22
N LEU A 27 -18.02 -5.40 11.69
CA LEU A 27 -17.45 -6.40 10.78
C LEU A 27 -17.29 -7.78 11.43
N ILE A 28 -17.00 -7.82 12.74
CA ILE A 28 -16.90 -9.07 13.51
C ILE A 28 -18.30 -9.65 13.79
N GLU A 29 -19.25 -8.81 14.19
CA GLU A 29 -20.63 -9.22 14.53
C GLU A 29 -21.36 -9.77 13.31
N GLU A 30 -21.28 -9.07 12.18
CA GLU A 30 -22.00 -9.43 10.95
C GLU A 30 -21.25 -10.47 10.11
N MET A 31 -19.94 -10.64 10.36
CA MET A 31 -19.06 -11.57 9.65
C MET A 31 -19.30 -11.64 8.13
N PRO A 32 -19.36 -10.50 7.41
CA PRO A 32 -19.70 -10.51 5.98
C PRO A 32 -18.63 -11.18 5.13
N ILE A 33 -17.40 -11.26 5.66
CA ILE A 33 -16.26 -11.96 5.08
C ILE A 33 -15.50 -12.69 6.18
N ALA A 34 -14.83 -13.80 5.82
CA ALA A 34 -13.92 -14.52 6.71
C ALA A 34 -12.46 -14.28 6.25
N PRO A 35 -11.74 -13.30 6.82
CA PRO A 35 -10.37 -13.01 6.43
C PRO A 35 -9.46 -14.17 6.86
N ALA A 36 -8.88 -14.89 5.89
CA ALA A 36 -8.03 -16.05 6.15
C ALA A 36 -6.53 -15.70 6.16
N VAL A 37 -6.09 -14.88 5.20
CA VAL A 37 -4.69 -14.47 5.05
C VAL A 37 -4.62 -13.06 4.49
N ASP A 38 -3.56 -12.34 4.87
CA ASP A 38 -3.19 -11.10 4.20
C ASP A 38 -2.33 -11.39 2.96
N CYS A 39 -2.48 -10.56 1.94
CA CYS A 39 -1.75 -10.69 0.69
C CYS A 39 -0.32 -10.16 0.86
N LYS A 40 0.65 -11.08 0.97
CA LYS A 40 2.07 -10.73 0.87
C LYS A 40 2.40 -10.36 -0.56
N LYS A 41 2.81 -9.11 -0.77
CA LYS A 41 3.10 -8.60 -2.10
C LYS A 41 4.59 -8.72 -2.41
N PHE A 42 4.92 -9.44 -3.48
CA PHE A 42 6.28 -9.64 -3.96
C PHE A 42 6.47 -8.96 -5.30
N SER A 43 7.48 -8.10 -5.41
CA SER A 43 7.86 -7.47 -6.67
C SER A 43 9.19 -8.03 -7.14
N PRO A 44 9.21 -9.07 -7.99
CA PRO A 44 10.43 -9.53 -8.62
C PRO A 44 10.86 -8.50 -9.68
N TYR A 45 12.11 -8.08 -9.62
CA TYR A 45 12.78 -7.33 -10.66
C TYR A 45 14.25 -7.73 -10.71
N ASP A 46 14.82 -7.68 -11.90
CA ASP A 46 16.23 -7.90 -12.11
C ASP A 46 16.96 -6.55 -12.22
N THR A 47 18.24 -6.55 -11.83
CA THR A 47 19.11 -5.37 -11.91
C THR A 47 20.23 -5.51 -12.95
N TYR A 48 20.13 -6.47 -13.87
CA TYR A 48 21.09 -6.62 -14.95
C TYR A 48 21.12 -5.38 -15.86
N TYR A 49 19.98 -4.97 -16.43
CA TYR A 49 19.89 -3.83 -17.35
C TYR A 49 19.51 -2.50 -16.67
N TRP A 50 18.82 -2.57 -15.54
CA TRP A 50 18.24 -1.40 -14.88
C TRP A 50 18.54 -1.39 -13.40
N THR A 51 18.81 -0.22 -12.84
CA THR A 51 18.98 -0.01 -11.40
C THR A 51 18.03 1.08 -10.93
N GLY A 52 17.94 1.27 -9.61
CA GLY A 52 17.14 2.34 -9.02
C GLY A 52 15.74 1.93 -8.60
N PHE A 53 15.35 0.66 -8.73
CA PHE A 53 14.08 0.17 -8.17
C PHE A 53 14.03 0.39 -6.64
N PRO A 54 12.84 0.73 -6.10
CA PRO A 54 12.68 0.88 -4.67
C PRO A 54 12.82 -0.48 -3.99
N ASN A 55 13.45 -0.47 -2.82
CA ASN A 55 13.74 -1.67 -2.05
C ASN A 55 13.86 -1.32 -0.57
N ALA A 56 14.05 -2.34 0.28
CA ALA A 56 14.16 -2.14 1.74
C ALA A 56 15.27 -1.16 2.16
N LYS A 57 16.36 -1.02 1.38
CA LYS A 57 17.45 -0.07 1.66
C LYS A 57 17.21 1.33 1.08
N ASN A 58 16.37 1.45 0.06
CA ASN A 58 15.98 2.73 -0.55
C ASN A 58 14.46 2.75 -0.80
N PRO A 59 13.64 2.95 0.25
CA PRO A 59 12.19 2.82 0.18
C PRO A 59 11.50 4.11 -0.26
N TYR A 60 11.97 4.76 -1.33
CA TYR A 60 11.41 6.04 -1.80
C TYR A 60 9.99 5.91 -2.38
N TRP A 61 9.58 4.69 -2.75
CA TRP A 61 8.23 4.37 -3.19
C TRP A 61 7.91 2.89 -2.93
N SER A 62 6.64 2.52 -3.08
CA SER A 62 6.23 1.12 -3.06
C SER A 62 6.85 0.34 -4.24
N PRO A 63 7.39 -0.87 -4.04
CA PRO A 63 7.94 -1.68 -5.14
C PRO A 63 6.86 -2.24 -6.08
N LEU A 64 5.59 -2.01 -5.80
CA LEU A 64 4.44 -2.52 -6.56
C LEU A 64 4.21 -1.67 -7.81
N PHE A 65 4.91 -2.00 -8.90
CA PHE A 65 4.77 -1.27 -10.15
C PHE A 65 3.35 -1.37 -10.75
N TRP A 66 2.63 -2.48 -10.53
CA TRP A 66 1.32 -2.75 -11.13
C TRP A 66 0.14 -2.01 -10.47
N CYS A 67 0.29 -1.53 -9.23
CA CYS A 67 -0.76 -0.76 -8.53
C CYS A 67 -0.70 0.74 -8.87
N GLY A 68 -0.44 1.09 -10.14
CA GLY A 68 -0.28 2.47 -10.59
C GLY A 68 0.99 3.18 -10.10
N GLY A 69 1.85 2.47 -9.37
CA GLY A 69 3.10 2.99 -8.81
C GLY A 69 4.22 3.18 -9.83
N PHE A 70 4.14 2.51 -10.99
CA PHE A 70 5.25 2.52 -11.95
C PHE A 70 5.61 3.93 -12.46
N LYS A 71 4.65 4.84 -12.59
CA LYS A 71 4.90 6.23 -13.00
C LYS A 71 5.85 6.98 -12.05
N TRP A 72 5.91 6.59 -10.79
CA TRP A 72 6.79 7.17 -9.78
C TRP A 72 8.13 6.45 -9.68
N ILE A 73 8.15 5.17 -10.05
CA ILE A 73 9.38 4.36 -10.11
C ILE A 73 10.21 4.74 -11.34
N LEU A 74 9.56 4.88 -12.51
CA LEU A 74 10.21 5.06 -13.80
C LEU A 74 11.24 6.21 -13.84
N PRO A 75 10.98 7.42 -13.29
CA PRO A 75 11.96 8.51 -13.29
C PRO A 75 13.25 8.22 -12.51
N HIS A 76 13.23 7.22 -11.63
CA HIS A 76 14.38 6.82 -10.81
C HIS A 76 15.21 5.71 -11.46
N LEU A 77 14.68 5.05 -12.50
CA LEU A 77 15.37 3.94 -13.15
C LEU A 77 16.53 4.46 -13.99
N LYS A 78 17.69 3.79 -13.86
CA LYS A 78 18.89 4.11 -14.62
C LYS A 78 19.41 2.88 -15.34
N PRO A 79 19.79 3.00 -16.64
CA PRO A 79 20.41 1.90 -17.34
C PRO A 79 21.78 1.59 -16.71
N THR A 80 22.16 0.32 -16.68
CA THR A 80 23.47 -0.13 -16.19
C THR A 80 24.57 -0.01 -17.24
N GLY A 81 24.21 0.22 -18.51
CA GLY A 81 25.12 0.24 -19.65
C GLY A 81 25.51 -1.15 -20.18
N ARG A 82 24.96 -2.23 -19.62
CA ARG A 82 25.17 -3.61 -20.10
C ARG A 82 24.39 -3.85 -21.39
N LYS A 83 24.95 -4.67 -22.29
CA LYS A 83 24.32 -5.15 -23.53
C LYS A 83 23.89 -6.60 -23.35
#